data_AF-A0A838YNL2-F1
#
_entry.id   AF-A0A838YNL2-F1
#
_cell.length_a   1.000
_cell.length_b   1.000
_cell.length_c   1.000
_cell.angle_alpha   90.00
_cell.angle_beta   90.00
_cell.angle_gamma   90.00
#
_symmetry.space_group_name_H-M   'P 1'
#
loop_
_entity.id
_entity.type
_entity.pdbx_description
1 polymer ?
#
loop_
_entity_poly.entity_id
_entity_poly.type
_entity_poly.pdbx_seq_one_letter_code
_entity_poly.pdbx_strand_id
1 'polypeptide(L)'
;MFDEDVQTSAMKYKINKNLLLSITLIILTVIGYVLFYRWDIAKNRGYEFGYYGVFNRIVHSLESIPDVSGITTTAMNIDISLEEFGLDVILKDERTIKLFFQERDPIRSLSGQKLRTALEGLLKAQEINSNSEQKDSPPTNNK
;
A
#
# COMPACT_ATOMS: atom_id res chain seq x y z
N MET A 1 -7.89 -46.16 55.34
CA MET A 1 -8.86 -45.07 55.13
C MET A 1 -8.08 -44.02 54.37
N PHE A 2 -8.40 -43.90 53.08
CA PHE A 2 -7.64 -43.16 52.07
C PHE A 2 -7.89 -41.65 52.16
N ASP A 3 -6.91 -40.92 51.60
CA ASP A 3 -6.99 -39.56 51.06
C ASP A 3 -6.90 -38.38 52.04
N GLU A 4 -5.68 -38.11 52.49
CA GLU A 4 -5.22 -36.73 52.76
C GLU A 4 -4.16 -36.27 51.72
N ASP A 5 -4.19 -36.85 50.52
CA ASP A 5 -3.28 -36.48 49.42
C ASP A 5 -3.85 -35.33 48.56
N VAL A 6 -4.76 -34.52 49.12
CA VAL A 6 -5.08 -33.20 48.56
C VAL A 6 -4.30 -32.15 49.32
N GLN A 7 -2.98 -32.37 49.49
CA GLN A 7 -2.07 -31.23 49.53
C GLN A 7 -2.10 -30.60 48.15
N THR A 8 -3.08 -29.73 47.93
CA THR A 8 -2.97 -28.62 47.00
C THR A 8 -1.70 -27.87 47.38
N SER A 9 -0.60 -28.27 46.75
CA SER A 9 0.67 -27.58 46.77
C SER A 9 0.40 -26.19 46.20
N ALA A 10 0.09 -25.26 47.10
CA ALA A 10 0.10 -23.84 46.82
C ALA A 10 1.56 -23.49 46.50
N MET A 11 1.97 -23.77 45.26
CA MET A 11 3.23 -23.30 44.70
C MET A 11 3.19 -21.78 44.74
N LYS A 12 3.74 -21.19 45.81
CA LYS A 12 4.07 -19.77 45.86
C LYS A 12 5.14 -19.53 44.80
N TYR A 13 4.71 -19.22 43.58
CA TYR A 13 5.60 -18.76 42.52
C TYR A 13 6.20 -17.43 42.97
N LYS A 14 7.45 -17.45 43.43
CA LYS A 14 8.20 -16.23 43.73
C LYS A 14 8.64 -15.64 42.39
N ILE A 15 7.80 -14.77 41.83
CA ILE A 15 8.07 -14.12 40.55
C ILE A 15 9.44 -13.43 40.64
N ASN A 16 10.37 -13.86 39.79
CA ASN A 16 11.68 -13.25 39.71
C ASN A 16 11.53 -11.82 39.20
N LYS A 17 11.98 -10.83 39.99
CA LYS A 17 11.91 -9.41 39.62
C LYS A 17 12.56 -9.15 38.25
N ASN A 18 13.63 -9.86 37.92
CA ASN A 18 14.31 -9.72 36.63
C ASN A 18 13.43 -10.27 35.49
N LEU A 19 12.71 -11.36 35.70
CA LEU A 19 11.76 -11.90 34.72
C LEU A 19 10.60 -10.95 34.49
N LEU A 20 10.04 -10.37 35.57
CA LEU A 20 8.98 -9.36 35.47
C LEU A 20 9.47 -8.15 34.66
N LEU A 21 10.68 -7.67 34.93
CA LEU A 21 11.26 -6.51 34.26
C LEU A 21 11.49 -6.79 32.75
N SER A 22 11.97 -7.99 32.40
CA SER A 22 12.09 -8.41 31.01
C SER A 22 10.74 -8.44 30.28
N ILE A 23 9.72 -9.02 30.92
CA ILE A 23 8.36 -9.09 30.36
C ILE A 23 7.79 -7.68 30.17
N THR A 24 7.94 -6.80 31.16
CA THR A 24 7.51 -5.41 31.07
C THR A 24 8.22 -4.68 29.92
N LEU A 25 9.53 -4.87 29.74
CA LEU A 25 10.27 -4.24 28.65
C LEU A 25 9.79 -4.72 27.27
N ILE A 26 9.51 -6.02 27.13
CA ILE A 26 8.95 -6.59 25.89
C ILE A 26 7.58 -5.96 25.61
N ILE A 27 6.69 -5.92 26.61
CA ILE A 27 5.35 -5.34 26.46
C ILE A 27 5.45 -3.86 26.06
N LEU A 28 6.30 -3.07 26.72
CA LEU A 28 6.49 -1.66 26.39
C LEU A 28 7.03 -1.46 24.97
N THR A 29 7.94 -2.33 24.53
CA THR A 29 8.49 -2.28 23.16
C THR A 29 7.42 -2.57 22.12
N VAL A 30 6.58 -3.59 22.36
CA VAL A 30 5.46 -3.93 21.47
C VAL A 30 4.43 -2.81 21.42
N ILE A 31 4.04 -2.25 22.58
CA ILE A 31 3.10 -1.12 22.63
C ILE A 31 3.68 0.09 21.91
N GLY A 32 4.96 0.41 22.15
CA GLY A 32 5.67 1.50 21.48
C GLY A 32 5.67 1.32 19.97
N TYR A 33 5.96 0.10 19.48
CA TYR A 33 5.91 -0.23 18.06
C TYR A 33 4.50 -0.06 17.48
N VAL A 34 3.46 -0.54 18.15
CA VAL A 34 2.06 -0.41 17.69
C VAL A 34 1.61 1.04 17.63
N LEU A 35 1.95 1.84 18.65
CA LEU A 35 1.63 3.27 18.68
C LEU A 35 2.39 4.04 17.60
N PHE A 36 3.66 3.71 17.39
CA PHE A 36 4.48 4.30 16.32
C PHE A 36 3.95 3.91 14.94
N TYR A 37 3.59 2.64 14.73
CA TYR A 37 2.98 2.16 13.50
C TYR A 37 1.67 2.89 13.20
N ARG A 38 0.78 3.05 14.19
CA ARG A 38 -0.49 3.77 14.04
C ARG A 38 -0.32 5.27 13.85
N TRP A 39 0.67 5.89 14.48
CA TRP A 39 0.92 7.32 14.33
C TRP A 39 1.51 7.60 12.95
N ASP A 40 2.55 6.86 12.57
CA ASP A 40 3.48 7.28 11.53
C ASP A 40 3.42 6.40 10.28
N ILE A 41 3.56 5.08 10.44
CA ILE A 41 3.66 4.15 9.30
C ILE A 41 2.32 4.00 8.58
N ALA A 42 1.20 4.03 9.30
CA ALA A 42 -0.15 3.90 8.76
C ALA A 42 -0.69 5.19 8.11
N LYS A 43 0.04 6.31 8.17
CA LYS A 43 -0.37 7.57 7.55
C LYS A 43 0.48 7.84 6.31
N ASN A 44 -0.15 7.98 5.15
CA ASN A 44 0.56 8.43 3.96
C ASN A 44 0.94 9.91 4.10
N ARG A 45 2.22 10.19 4.34
CA ARG A 45 2.78 11.56 4.44
C ARG A 45 3.36 12.09 3.13
N GLY A 46 3.24 11.35 2.03
CA GLY A 46 3.79 11.75 0.73
C GLY A 46 5.29 11.48 0.55
N TYR A 47 5.93 10.72 1.43
CA TYR A 47 7.36 10.37 1.26
C TYR A 47 7.57 9.26 0.24
N GLU A 48 8.64 9.35 -0.57
CA GLU A 48 9.02 8.32 -1.56
C GLU A 48 9.83 7.14 -0.98
N PHE A 49 9.82 7.02 0.35
CA PHE A 49 10.47 5.95 1.13
C PHE A 49 9.51 5.42 2.21
N GLY A 50 9.80 4.22 2.75
CA GLY A 50 8.93 3.55 3.72
C GLY A 50 7.72 2.87 3.09
N TYR A 51 6.69 2.59 3.88
CA TYR A 51 5.52 1.79 3.50
C TYR A 51 4.80 2.31 2.24
N TYR A 52 4.57 3.63 2.15
CA TYR A 52 3.95 4.28 0.98
C TYR A 52 4.95 4.72 -0.09
N GLY A 53 6.24 4.38 0.06
CA GLY A 53 7.31 4.99 -0.73
C GLY A 53 7.19 4.77 -2.24
N VAL A 54 6.89 3.54 -2.67
CA VAL A 54 6.70 3.20 -4.09
C VAL A 54 5.45 3.87 -4.65
N PHE A 55 4.35 3.84 -3.91
CA PHE A 55 3.09 4.49 -4.29
C PHE A 55 3.31 6.00 -4.51
N ASN A 56 3.90 6.69 -3.53
CA ASN A 56 4.13 8.13 -3.62
C ASN A 56 5.10 8.50 -4.74
N ARG A 57 6.15 7.69 -4.96
CA ARG A 57 7.08 7.89 -6.08
C ARG A 57 6.38 7.86 -7.43
N ILE A 58 5.46 6.91 -7.62
CA ILE A 58 4.67 6.79 -8.85
C ILE A 58 3.70 7.96 -8.98
N VAL A 59 2.97 8.30 -7.90
CA VAL A 59 2.04 9.45 -7.88
C VAL A 59 2.77 10.75 -8.23
N HIS A 60 3.87 11.09 -7.54
CA HIS A 60 4.64 12.29 -7.84
C HIS A 60 5.20 12.30 -9.27
N SER A 61 5.65 11.14 -9.76
CA SER A 61 6.16 11.03 -11.13
C SER A 61 5.06 11.28 -12.15
N LEU A 62 3.84 10.77 -11.92
CA LEU A 62 2.67 11.03 -12.75
C LEU A 62 2.23 12.51 -12.67
N GLU A 63 2.20 13.11 -11.48
CA GLU A 63 1.87 14.53 -11.29
C GLU A 63 2.87 15.46 -11.99
N SER A 64 4.12 15.01 -12.16
CA SER A 64 5.15 15.76 -12.90
C SER A 64 4.98 15.75 -14.42
N ILE A 65 4.08 14.91 -14.96
CA ILE A 65 3.79 14.82 -16.39
C ILE A 65 2.85 15.98 -16.77
N PRO A 66 3.22 16.85 -17.73
CA PRO A 66 2.44 18.03 -18.07
C PRO A 66 0.99 17.77 -18.50
N ASP A 67 0.69 16.58 -19.02
CA ASP A 67 -0.65 16.24 -19.53
C ASP A 67 -1.58 15.70 -18.43
N VAL A 68 -1.06 15.41 -17.24
CA VAL A 68 -1.83 14.94 -16.08
C VAL A 68 -2.42 16.15 -15.34
N SER A 69 -3.73 16.13 -15.10
CA SER A 69 -4.47 17.17 -14.36
C SER A 69 -4.79 16.75 -12.93
N GLY A 70 -4.90 15.44 -12.67
CA GLY A 70 -5.15 14.91 -11.33
C GLY A 70 -4.98 13.39 -11.26
N ILE A 71 -4.90 12.87 -10.04
CA ILE A 71 -4.77 11.44 -9.78
C ILE A 71 -5.71 11.07 -8.64
N THR A 72 -6.50 10.02 -8.83
CA THR A 72 -7.37 9.44 -7.79
C THR A 72 -6.96 8.00 -7.55
N THR A 73 -6.98 7.56 -6.28
CA THR A 73 -6.71 6.17 -5.93
C THR A 73 -7.99 5.35 -6.05
N THR A 74 -7.96 4.29 -6.85
CA THR A 74 -9.17 3.54 -7.25
C THR A 74 -9.22 2.16 -6.61
N ALA A 75 -8.06 1.55 -6.42
CA ALA A 75 -7.94 0.27 -5.72
C ALA A 75 -6.66 0.31 -4.90
N MET A 76 -6.77 0.06 -3.60
CA MET A 76 -5.63 -0.12 -2.72
C MET A 76 -5.81 -1.47 -2.05
N ASN A 77 -4.98 -2.46 -2.38
CA ASN A 77 -4.93 -3.67 -1.57
C ASN A 77 -4.18 -3.30 -0.28
N ILE A 78 -4.89 -3.27 0.85
CA ILE A 78 -4.40 -2.79 2.16
C ILE A 78 -3.51 -3.85 2.84
N ASP A 79 -3.14 -4.93 2.14
CA ASP A 79 -2.17 -5.88 2.66
C ASP A 79 -0.80 -5.22 2.84
N ILE A 80 0.00 -5.79 3.74
CA ILE A 80 1.08 -5.19 4.58
C ILE A 80 2.28 -4.58 3.77
N SER A 81 2.15 -4.44 2.46
CA SER A 81 3.20 -4.01 1.53
C SER A 81 2.72 -3.13 0.36
N LEU A 82 1.42 -2.77 0.25
CA LEU A 82 0.87 -2.14 -0.97
C LEU A 82 1.33 -2.91 -2.22
N GLU A 83 1.17 -4.23 -2.17
CA GLU A 83 1.65 -5.14 -3.22
C GLU A 83 0.92 -4.88 -4.53
N GLU A 84 -0.30 -4.37 -4.47
CA GLU A 84 -1.08 -4.04 -5.65
C GLU A 84 -1.88 -2.77 -5.41
N PHE A 85 -1.85 -1.85 -6.37
CA PHE A 85 -2.65 -0.63 -6.32
C PHE A 85 -3.02 -0.14 -7.72
N GLY A 86 -4.19 0.48 -7.81
CA GLY A 86 -4.74 1.10 -9.00
C GLY A 86 -4.91 2.61 -8.83
N LEU A 87 -4.57 3.35 -9.88
CA LEU A 87 -4.68 4.80 -9.98
C LEU A 87 -5.53 5.17 -11.20
N ASP A 88 -6.52 6.03 -10.99
CA ASP A 88 -7.19 6.75 -12.06
C ASP A 88 -6.44 8.06 -12.31
N VAL A 89 -5.79 8.15 -13.46
CA VAL A 89 -5.06 9.34 -13.92
C VAL A 89 -5.98 10.17 -14.78
N ILE A 90 -6.32 11.36 -14.29
CA ILE A 90 -7.13 12.34 -15.02
C ILE A 90 -6.17 13.19 -15.85
N LEU A 91 -6.41 13.25 -17.15
CA LEU A 91 -5.67 14.08 -18.08
C LEU A 91 -6.29 15.47 -18.20
N LYS A 92 -5.55 16.41 -18.79
CA LYS A 92 -6.02 17.79 -19.03
C LYS A 92 -7.22 17.90 -19.97
N ASP A 93 -7.44 16.89 -20.80
CA ASP A 93 -8.61 16.79 -21.67
C ASP A 93 -9.78 16.04 -21.00
N GLU A 94 -9.75 15.94 -19.66
CA GLU A 94 -10.77 15.31 -18.81
C GLU A 94 -10.92 13.79 -19.00
N ARG A 95 -10.09 13.17 -19.85
CA ARG A 95 -10.06 11.70 -19.97
C ARG A 95 -9.43 11.08 -18.73
N THR A 96 -9.94 9.91 -18.35
CA THR A 96 -9.43 9.13 -17.22
C THR A 96 -8.79 7.84 -17.70
N ILE A 97 -7.52 7.64 -17.34
CA ILE A 97 -6.72 6.47 -17.67
C ILE A 97 -6.50 5.63 -16.41
N LYS A 98 -6.89 4.35 -16.44
CA LYS A 98 -6.81 3.45 -15.28
C LYS A 98 -5.50 2.66 -15.30
N LEU A 99 -4.57 3.00 -14.43
CA LEU A 99 -3.31 2.29 -14.26
C LEU A 99 -3.43 1.30 -13.09
N PHE A 100 -2.93 0.08 -13.28
CA PHE A 100 -2.84 -0.92 -12.23
C PHE A 100 -1.40 -1.40 -12.13
N PHE A 101 -0.89 -1.47 -10.90
CA PHE A 101 0.49 -1.86 -10.61
C PHE A 101 0.51 -3.09 -9.72
N GLN A 102 1.15 -4.16 -10.19
CA GLN A 102 1.37 -5.40 -9.45
C GLN A 102 2.73 -5.42 -8.75
N GLU A 103 2.92 -6.33 -7.81
CA GLU A 103 4.15 -6.44 -7.02
C GLU A 103 5.41 -6.57 -7.89
N ARG A 104 5.30 -7.37 -8.96
CA ARG A 104 6.42 -7.74 -9.84
C ARG A 104 6.62 -6.79 -11.01
N ASP A 105 5.87 -5.70 -11.08
CA ASP A 105 6.00 -4.79 -12.20
C ASP A 105 7.37 -4.09 -12.16
N PRO A 106 8.16 -4.17 -13.26
CA PRO A 106 9.51 -3.61 -13.27
C PRO A 106 9.52 -2.11 -13.04
N ILE A 107 8.41 -1.42 -13.36
CA ILE A 107 8.25 0.02 -13.15
C ILE A 107 8.37 0.43 -11.68
N ARG A 108 8.06 -0.46 -10.73
CA ARG A 108 8.18 -0.19 -9.29
C ARG A 108 9.61 -0.06 -8.79
N SER A 109 10.55 -0.62 -9.55
CA SER A 109 11.99 -0.50 -9.28
C SER A 109 12.61 0.75 -9.88
N LEU A 110 11.87 1.46 -10.75
CA LEU A 110 12.36 2.66 -11.43
C LEU A 110 12.19 3.90 -10.55
N SER A 111 13.02 4.90 -10.81
CA SER A 111 12.94 6.22 -10.17
C SER A 111 13.38 7.33 -11.13
N GLY A 112 13.02 8.57 -10.80
CA GLY A 112 13.40 9.76 -11.56
C GLY A 112 12.98 9.69 -13.03
N GLN A 113 13.88 10.09 -13.93
CA GLN A 113 13.58 10.20 -15.36
C GLN A 113 13.17 8.87 -16.00
N LYS A 114 13.76 7.75 -15.57
CA LYS A 114 13.43 6.42 -16.12
C LYS A 114 12.00 6.03 -15.80
N LEU A 115 11.56 6.30 -14.57
CA LEU A 115 10.18 6.06 -14.15
C LEU A 115 9.22 6.95 -14.95
N ARG A 116 9.53 8.24 -15.07
CA ARG A 116 8.72 9.17 -15.85
C ARG A 116 8.53 8.72 -17.29
N THR A 117 9.61 8.38 -17.99
CA THR A 117 9.54 7.91 -19.38
C THR A 117 8.73 6.62 -19.52
N ALA A 118 8.86 5.69 -18.57
CA ALA A 118 8.06 4.47 -18.56
C ALA A 118 6.56 4.78 -18.36
N LEU A 119 6.22 5.70 -17.45
CA LEU A 119 4.83 6.11 -17.19
C LEU A 119 4.22 6.85 -18.39
N GLU A 120 4.94 7.79 -19.01
CA GLU A 120 4.52 8.46 -20.24
C GLU A 120 4.24 7.44 -21.37
N GLY A 121 5.07 6.40 -21.46
CA GLY A 121 4.84 5.29 -22.39
C GLY A 121 3.56 4.50 -22.09
N LEU A 122 3.30 4.20 -20.82
CA LEU A 122 2.08 3.50 -20.39
C LEU A 122 0.81 4.31 -20.68
N LEU A 123 0.83 5.61 -20.39
CA LEU A 123 -0.32 6.50 -20.68
C LEU A 123 -0.65 6.49 -22.17
N LYS A 124 0.36 6.63 -23.04
CA LYS A 124 0.17 6.56 -24.50
C LYS A 124 -0.32 5.20 -24.98
N ALA A 125 0.19 4.12 -24.40
CA ALA A 125 -0.23 2.77 -24.77
C ALA A 125 -1.69 2.49 -24.41
N GLN A 126 -2.13 2.91 -23.22
CA GLN A 126 -3.54 2.78 -22.82
C GLN A 126 -4.46 3.68 -23.65
N GLU A 127 -4.02 4.91 -23.98
CA GLU A 127 -4.78 5.79 -24.86
C GLU A 127 -5.07 5.16 -26.24
N ILE A 128 -4.08 4.49 -26.83
CA ILE A 128 -4.24 3.79 -28.11
C ILE A 128 -5.27 2.65 -27.98
N ASN A 129 -5.18 1.86 -26.91
CA ASN A 129 -6.07 0.72 -26.68
C ASN A 129 -7.52 1.15 -26.41
N SER A 130 -7.74 2.22 -25.64
CA SER A 130 -9.08 2.77 -25.39
C SER A 130 -9.73 3.32 -26.67
N ASN A 131 -8.94 3.91 -27.58
CA ASN A 131 -9.44 4.40 -28.85
C ASN A 131 -9.75 3.28 -29.87
N SER A 132 -9.09 2.11 -29.76
CA SER A 132 -9.40 0.96 -30.62
C SER A 132 -10.71 0.26 -30.25
N GLU A 133 -11.03 0.12 -28.96
CA GLU A 133 -12.28 -0.52 -28.52
C GLU A 133 -13.53 0.29 -28.91
N GLN A 134 -13.39 1.62 -28.99
CA GLN A 134 -14.49 2.52 -29.38
C GLN A 134 -14.79 2.50 -30.89
N LYS A 135 -13.85 2.04 -31.74
CA LYS A 135 -14.05 1.91 -33.19
C LYS A 135 -14.79 0.64 -33.62
N ASP A 136 -14.78 -0.40 -32.78
CA ASP A 136 -15.36 -1.71 -33.11
C ASP A 136 -16.79 -1.91 -32.58
N SER A 137 -17.36 -0.90 -31.92
CA SER A 137 -18.76 -0.91 -31.51
C SER A 137 -19.69 -0.64 -32.71
N PRO A 138 -20.60 -1.57 -33.08
CA PRO A 138 -21.50 -1.35 -34.21
C PRO A 138 -22.43 -0.17 -33.92
N PRO A 139 -22.80 0.65 -34.93
CA PRO A 139 -23.81 1.68 -34.73
C PRO A 139 -25.12 1.00 -34.32
N THR A 140 -25.57 1.26 -33.10
CA THR A 140 -26.92 0.90 -32.64
C THR A 140 -27.92 1.68 -33.48
N ASN A 141 -28.42 1.01 -34.51
CA ASN A 141 -29.49 1.48 -35.37
C ASN A 141 -30.81 1.43 -34.58
N ASN A 142 -31.13 2.53 -33.90
CA ASN A 142 -32.46 2.74 -33.34
C ASN A 142 -33.38 3.18 -34.49
N LYS A 143 -34.14 2.21 -35.01
CA LYS A 143 -35.35 2.44 -35.81
C LYS A 143 -36.52 2.83 -34.92
#